data_AF-W6AA93-F1
#
_entry.id   AF-W6AA93-F1
#
_cell.length_a   1.000
_cell.length_b   1.000
_cell.length_c   1.000
_cell.angle_alpha   90.00
_cell.angle_beta   90.00
_cell.angle_gamma   90.00
#
_symmetry.space_group_name_H-M   'P 1'
#
loop_
_entity.id
_entity.type
_entity.pdbx_description
1 polymer ?
#
loop_
_entity_poly.entity_id
_entity_poly.type
_entity_poly.pdbx_seq_one_letter_code
_entity_poly.pdbx_strand_id
1 'polypeptide(L)'
;MKKILSILAALTLSTTSTLSVVACESGENKYAKLKDLTDENVVEFFDEFGKEFSYQGDFIFLNDGEVVMDNNHEFIHTLDNLFLRIINDEMNKKLKMKETNYIANVFIDGSNEDEIKPLQKYEFTGSMKFMNLETGNIIKIQNIKFDFEQTNNIGVKDIFQKVLKDFLDYSFNYASDNDESLTWARFDAFPMVKPIMEGNLEECIEYMEYYMNPVTYKGSIYKEYSFKATVNSMKRYDTGYNKNQEFAKVEAEFQFTDPKVSKIINSNFVMCTSDLSK
;
A
#
# COMPACT_ATOMS: atom_id res chain seq x y z
N MET A 1 -12.79 35.57 -50.63
CA MET A 1 -11.99 35.85 -49.42
C MET A 1 -12.92 35.96 -48.22
N LYS A 2 -12.63 35.14 -47.17
CA LYS A 2 -12.77 35.45 -45.74
C LYS A 2 -14.16 35.84 -45.16
N LYS A 3 -14.76 34.91 -44.40
CA LYS A 3 -14.76 34.84 -42.91
C LYS A 3 -16.13 34.48 -42.29
N ILE A 4 -16.05 33.43 -41.49
CA ILE A 4 -16.91 32.99 -40.39
C ILE A 4 -17.16 34.15 -39.41
N LEU A 5 -18.39 34.30 -38.90
CA LEU A 5 -18.72 34.44 -37.47
C LEU A 5 -20.24 34.54 -37.22
N SER A 6 -20.70 33.90 -36.14
CA SER A 6 -21.90 34.28 -35.35
C SER A 6 -23.25 33.61 -35.68
N ILE A 7 -23.35 32.29 -35.54
CA ILE A 7 -24.59 31.67 -35.01
C ILE A 7 -24.40 31.63 -33.49
N LEU A 8 -24.76 32.73 -32.84
CA LEU A 8 -24.75 32.88 -31.39
C LEU A 8 -26.00 33.66 -31.01
N ALA A 9 -27.17 33.09 -31.32
CA ALA A 9 -28.48 33.60 -30.89
C ALA A 9 -29.61 32.61 -31.24
N ALA A 10 -29.60 31.42 -30.63
CA ALA A 10 -30.74 30.51 -30.43
C ALA A 10 -30.15 29.24 -29.78
N LEU A 11 -30.30 28.95 -28.50
CA LEU A 11 -31.54 28.96 -27.73
C LEU A 11 -31.24 29.31 -26.28
N THR A 12 -31.79 30.43 -25.82
CA THR A 12 -32.10 30.63 -24.42
C THR A 12 -33.58 30.34 -24.19
N LEU A 13 -33.84 29.60 -23.10
CA LEU A 13 -35.07 29.58 -22.28
C LEU A 13 -36.25 28.68 -22.70
N SER A 14 -36.32 27.50 -22.08
CA SER A 14 -37.45 27.00 -21.25
C SER A 14 -37.20 25.50 -21.01
N THR A 15 -36.93 24.99 -19.82
CA THR A 15 -37.87 24.92 -18.70
C THR A 15 -37.15 24.80 -17.35
N THR A 16 -37.24 25.84 -16.53
CA THR A 16 -37.19 25.70 -15.07
C THR A 16 -38.52 25.14 -14.57
N SER A 17 -38.49 23.97 -13.93
CA SER A 17 -39.44 23.61 -12.89
C SER A 17 -38.68 22.96 -11.74
N THR A 18 -38.37 23.77 -10.74
CA THR A 18 -38.11 23.32 -9.37
C THR A 18 -39.33 22.55 -8.85
N LEU A 19 -39.13 21.31 -8.40
CA LEU A 19 -39.84 20.74 -7.25
C LEU A 19 -38.94 19.66 -6.61
N SER A 20 -38.22 20.10 -5.59
CA SER A 20 -37.93 19.39 -4.35
C SER A 20 -38.60 18.01 -4.24
N VAL A 21 -37.79 16.96 -4.35
CA VAL A 21 -37.94 15.83 -3.42
C VAL A 21 -36.84 16.04 -2.38
N VAL A 22 -37.22 16.63 -1.25
CA VAL A 22 -36.53 16.41 0.02
C VAL A 22 -36.77 14.94 0.34
N ALA A 23 -35.91 14.07 -0.19
CA ALA A 23 -35.71 12.78 0.41
C ALA A 23 -34.69 13.03 1.53
N CYS A 24 -35.13 12.82 2.77
CA CYS A 24 -34.24 12.54 3.88
C CYS A 24 -33.39 11.32 3.50
N GLU A 25 -32.32 11.49 2.74
CA GLU A 25 -31.36 10.42 2.50
C GLU A 25 -30.30 10.50 3.59
N SER A 26 -30.63 9.80 4.68
CA SER A 26 -29.65 9.16 5.55
C SER A 26 -28.43 8.73 4.74
N GLY A 27 -27.28 9.35 5.01
CA GLY A 27 -25.94 9.01 4.49
C GLY A 27 -25.92 8.19 3.21
N GLU A 28 -26.06 8.85 2.04
CA GLU A 28 -25.83 8.23 0.75
C GLU A 28 -24.54 7.38 0.80
N ASN A 29 -24.69 6.09 0.56
CA ASN A 29 -23.59 5.14 0.56
C ASN A 29 -22.69 5.48 -0.64
N LYS A 30 -21.68 6.34 -0.44
CA LYS A 30 -20.74 6.81 -1.48
C LYS A 30 -20.16 5.68 -2.32
N TYR A 31 -20.08 4.48 -1.73
CA TYR A 31 -19.66 3.25 -2.38
C TYR A 31 -20.51 2.84 -3.59
N ALA A 32 -21.82 3.15 -3.60
CA ALA A 32 -22.71 2.82 -4.71
C ALA A 32 -22.43 3.63 -5.99
N LYS A 33 -21.68 4.74 -5.88
CA LYS A 33 -21.28 5.60 -7.00
C LYS A 33 -19.90 5.23 -7.59
N LEU A 34 -19.19 4.28 -6.99
CA LEU A 34 -17.88 3.79 -7.44
C LEU A 34 -18.04 2.68 -8.50
N LYS A 35 -17.08 2.58 -9.44
CA LYS A 35 -17.02 1.47 -10.41
C LYS A 35 -16.51 0.20 -9.72
N ASP A 36 -16.91 -0.97 -10.21
CA ASP A 36 -16.39 -2.25 -9.71
C ASP A 36 -14.89 -2.38 -10.04
N LEU A 37 -14.13 -3.11 -9.23
CA LEU A 37 -12.72 -3.33 -9.49
C LEU A 37 -12.59 -4.47 -10.53
N THR A 38 -12.48 -4.13 -11.81
CA THR A 38 -12.31 -5.09 -12.93
C THR A 38 -11.06 -4.79 -13.73
N ASP A 39 -10.66 -5.72 -14.59
CA ASP A 39 -9.44 -5.58 -15.39
C ASP A 39 -9.51 -4.33 -16.29
N GLU A 40 -10.66 -4.09 -16.90
CA GLU A 40 -10.91 -2.93 -17.74
C GLU A 40 -10.88 -1.63 -16.92
N ASN A 41 -11.50 -1.62 -15.74
CA ASN A 41 -11.59 -0.43 -14.90
C ASN A 41 -10.24 -0.06 -14.27
N VAL A 42 -9.36 -1.05 -14.01
CA VAL A 42 -7.97 -0.79 -13.61
C VAL A 42 -7.21 -0.09 -14.73
N VAL A 43 -7.30 -0.57 -15.97
CA VAL A 43 -6.63 0.07 -17.12
C VAL A 43 -7.21 1.47 -17.37
N GLU A 44 -8.55 1.60 -17.41
CA GLU A 44 -9.25 2.87 -17.60
C GLU A 44 -8.87 3.89 -16.53
N PHE A 45 -8.66 3.47 -15.27
CA PHE A 45 -8.19 4.37 -14.22
C PHE A 45 -6.87 5.06 -14.60
N PHE A 46 -5.86 4.32 -15.06
CA PHE A 46 -4.56 4.90 -15.45
C PHE A 46 -4.63 5.71 -16.74
N ASP A 47 -5.53 5.35 -17.66
CA ASP A 47 -5.75 6.12 -18.89
C ASP A 47 -6.43 7.47 -18.60
N GLU A 48 -7.36 7.52 -17.64
CA GLU A 48 -8.07 8.75 -17.25
C GLU A 48 -7.29 9.62 -16.26
N PHE A 49 -6.74 9.01 -15.20
CA PHE A 49 -6.08 9.72 -14.11
C PHE A 49 -4.65 10.13 -14.50
N GLY A 50 -4.01 9.30 -15.32
CA GLY A 50 -2.59 9.40 -15.64
C GLY A 50 -1.73 8.48 -14.80
N LYS A 51 -0.40 8.63 -14.97
CA LYS A 51 0.62 7.75 -14.41
C LYS A 51 1.64 8.50 -13.55
N GLU A 52 1.33 9.72 -13.15
CA GLU A 52 2.22 10.59 -12.38
C GLU A 52 1.59 10.80 -11.00
N PHE A 53 2.35 10.47 -9.96
CA PHE A 53 1.92 10.56 -8.57
C PHE A 53 2.99 11.30 -7.77
N SER A 54 2.57 11.93 -6.67
CA SER A 54 3.46 12.71 -5.83
C SER A 54 3.18 12.52 -4.36
N TYR A 55 4.23 12.53 -3.55
CA TYR A 55 4.17 12.59 -2.10
C TYR A 55 4.98 13.76 -1.56
N GLN A 56 4.34 14.58 -0.73
CA GLN A 56 5.00 15.61 0.07
C GLN A 56 4.46 15.54 1.50
N GLY A 57 5.29 15.14 2.46
CA GLY A 57 4.80 14.96 3.83
C GLY A 57 5.81 14.43 4.83
N ASP A 58 5.31 14.05 6.01
CA ASP A 58 6.08 13.34 7.03
C ASP A 58 6.48 11.96 6.51
N PHE A 59 7.72 11.56 6.69
CA PHE A 59 8.14 10.20 6.35
C PHE A 59 9.16 9.69 7.35
N ILE A 60 9.38 8.37 7.34
CA ILE A 60 10.14 7.67 8.37
C ILE A 60 11.66 7.84 8.24
N PHE A 61 12.16 8.76 7.39
CA PHE A 61 13.60 8.99 7.34
C PHE A 61 14.04 9.88 8.50
N LEU A 62 14.99 9.36 9.26
CA LEU A 62 15.58 10.03 10.40
C LEU A 62 16.78 10.85 9.97
N ASN A 63 16.88 12.09 10.45
CA ASN A 63 18.00 12.96 10.16
C ASN A 63 19.23 12.67 11.03
N ASP A 64 19.04 12.09 12.21
CA ASP A 64 20.05 11.79 13.21
C ASP A 64 20.01 10.32 13.69
N GLY A 65 19.38 9.44 12.90
CA GLY A 65 19.30 8.00 13.18
C GLY A 65 20.63 7.28 12.95
N GLU A 66 20.87 6.22 13.73
CA GLU A 66 22.08 5.39 13.58
C GLU A 66 21.84 4.35 12.48
N VAL A 67 22.43 4.56 11.29
CA VAL A 67 22.30 3.64 10.15
C VAL A 67 23.01 2.32 10.46
N VAL A 68 22.28 1.19 10.36
CA VAL A 68 22.79 -0.14 10.75
C VAL A 68 23.58 -0.79 9.61
N MET A 69 23.21 -0.52 8.36
CA MET A 69 23.90 -1.00 7.17
C MET A 69 23.94 0.07 6.08
N ASP A 70 25.12 0.31 5.50
CA ASP A 70 25.33 1.26 4.40
C ASP A 70 24.97 0.61 3.04
N ASN A 71 23.73 0.12 2.92
CA ASN A 71 23.16 -0.31 1.66
C ASN A 71 21.99 0.59 1.31
N ASN A 72 22.31 1.77 0.75
CA ASN A 72 21.37 2.86 0.54
C ASN A 72 20.23 2.57 -0.44
N HIS A 73 20.16 1.36 -1.01
CA HIS A 73 19.01 0.82 -1.75
C HIS A 73 17.91 0.26 -0.82
N GLU A 74 18.15 0.13 0.49
CA GLU A 74 17.21 -0.43 1.46
C GLU A 74 15.89 0.34 1.55
N PHE A 75 15.86 1.60 1.13
CA PHE A 75 14.66 2.44 1.14
C PHE A 75 13.70 2.23 -0.03
N ILE A 76 14.16 1.61 -1.13
CA ILE A 76 13.33 1.45 -2.33
C ILE A 76 12.06 0.65 -2.00
N HIS A 77 12.18 -0.42 -1.21
CA HIS A 77 11.03 -1.21 -0.81
C HIS A 77 10.05 -0.44 0.07
N THR A 78 10.56 0.39 0.98
CA THR A 78 9.72 1.26 1.80
C THR A 78 8.97 2.27 0.93
N LEU A 79 9.64 2.82 -0.09
CA LEU A 79 9.04 3.75 -1.05
C LEU A 79 8.07 3.06 -2.01
N ASP A 80 8.30 1.82 -2.42
CA ASP A 80 7.38 1.02 -3.23
C ASP A 80 6.01 0.90 -2.54
N ASN A 81 6.01 0.59 -1.24
CA ASN A 81 4.79 0.45 -0.45
C ASN A 81 4.09 1.80 -0.22
N LEU A 82 4.85 2.88 0.03
CA LEU A 82 4.28 4.23 0.07
C LEU A 82 3.64 4.60 -1.27
N PHE A 83 4.29 4.26 -2.39
CA PHE A 83 3.80 4.57 -3.71
C PHE A 83 2.54 3.76 -4.04
N LEU A 84 2.54 2.46 -3.76
CA LEU A 84 1.36 1.59 -3.85
C LEU A 84 0.18 2.17 -3.06
N ARG A 85 0.43 2.64 -1.83
CA ARG A 85 -0.56 3.30 -0.98
C ARG A 85 -1.20 4.52 -1.63
N ILE A 86 -0.38 5.40 -2.19
CA ILE A 86 -0.86 6.61 -2.87
C ILE A 86 -1.73 6.26 -4.07
N ILE A 87 -1.30 5.30 -4.89
CA ILE A 87 -2.09 4.83 -6.03
C ILE A 87 -3.43 4.26 -5.54
N ASN A 88 -3.42 3.41 -4.52
CA ASN A 88 -4.62 2.82 -3.97
C ASN A 88 -5.58 3.88 -3.40
N ASP A 89 -5.07 4.89 -2.71
CA ASP A 89 -5.88 6.01 -2.18
C ASP A 89 -6.56 6.81 -3.31
N GLU A 90 -5.90 6.98 -4.46
CA GLU A 90 -6.51 7.59 -5.64
C GLU A 90 -7.52 6.66 -6.33
N MET A 91 -7.21 5.36 -6.43
CA MET A 91 -8.13 4.35 -6.97
C MET A 91 -9.39 4.24 -6.10
N ASN A 92 -9.27 4.27 -4.77
CA ASN A 92 -10.38 4.23 -3.81
C ASN A 92 -11.42 5.34 -4.03
N LYS A 93 -11.04 6.45 -4.68
CA LYS A 93 -11.96 7.55 -5.00
C LYS A 93 -12.86 7.24 -6.19
N LYS A 94 -12.50 6.27 -7.03
CA LYS A 94 -13.21 5.90 -8.26
C LYS A 94 -13.70 4.46 -8.28
N LEU A 95 -13.01 3.55 -7.60
CA LEU A 95 -13.19 2.11 -7.67
C LEU A 95 -13.58 1.52 -6.32
N LYS A 96 -14.35 0.43 -6.36
CA LYS A 96 -14.81 -0.36 -5.21
C LYS A 96 -13.69 -1.24 -4.65
N MET A 97 -12.73 -0.60 -4.01
CA MET A 97 -11.54 -1.23 -3.47
C MET A 97 -11.74 -1.93 -2.11
N LYS A 98 -12.99 -2.27 -1.73
CA LYS A 98 -13.23 -3.20 -0.61
C LYS A 98 -13.30 -4.66 -1.09
N GLU A 99 -13.19 -4.88 -2.39
CA GLU A 99 -13.22 -6.22 -2.98
C GLU A 99 -11.88 -6.94 -2.81
N THR A 100 -11.95 -8.23 -2.47
CA THR A 100 -10.80 -9.13 -2.22
C THR A 100 -10.34 -9.86 -3.48
N ASN A 101 -10.68 -9.33 -4.66
CA ASN A 101 -10.45 -9.96 -5.96
C ASN A 101 -9.15 -9.51 -6.64
N TYR A 102 -8.41 -8.54 -6.08
CA TYR A 102 -7.11 -8.11 -6.62
C TYR A 102 -6.01 -8.02 -5.56
N ILE A 103 -4.79 -8.29 -6.02
CA ILE A 103 -3.56 -7.98 -5.32
C ILE A 103 -2.67 -7.14 -6.24
N ALA A 104 -1.98 -6.14 -5.70
CA ALA A 104 -1.23 -5.17 -6.49
C ALA A 104 0.16 -4.88 -5.92
N ASN A 105 1.10 -4.57 -6.80
CA ASN A 105 2.49 -4.34 -6.48
C ASN A 105 3.07 -3.21 -7.30
N VAL A 106 3.89 -2.38 -6.69
CA VAL A 106 4.68 -1.34 -7.34
C VAL A 106 6.15 -1.72 -7.27
N PHE A 107 6.87 -1.43 -8.35
CA PHE A 107 8.30 -1.64 -8.48
C PHE A 107 8.92 -0.35 -9.01
N ILE A 108 9.56 0.41 -8.14
CA ILE A 108 10.40 1.55 -8.49
C ILE A 108 11.69 1.01 -9.11
N ASP A 109 12.08 1.61 -10.23
CA ASP A 109 13.37 1.36 -10.87
C ASP A 109 14.47 1.99 -10.00
N GLY A 110 15.04 1.21 -9.08
CA GLY A 110 16.14 1.61 -8.19
C GLY A 110 17.48 1.86 -8.89
N SER A 111 17.47 2.18 -10.19
CA SER A 111 18.67 2.45 -11.00
C SER A 111 19.31 3.81 -10.74
N ASN A 112 18.69 4.66 -9.93
CA ASN A 112 19.37 5.85 -9.40
C ASN A 112 20.46 5.35 -8.44
N GLU A 113 21.72 5.36 -8.90
CA GLU A 113 22.92 4.96 -8.13
C GLU A 113 23.14 5.79 -6.86
N ASP A 114 22.32 6.82 -6.61
CA ASP A 114 22.44 7.74 -5.50
C ASP A 114 21.76 7.20 -4.22
N GLU A 115 22.46 7.42 -3.11
CA GLU A 115 21.97 7.17 -1.76
C GLU A 115 20.71 8.01 -1.48
N ILE A 116 19.63 7.33 -1.06
CA ILE A 116 18.38 7.99 -0.64
C ILE A 116 18.57 8.58 0.77
N LYS A 117 18.32 9.88 0.90
CA LYS A 117 18.58 10.72 2.09
C LYS A 117 17.32 11.43 2.55
N PRO A 118 17.20 11.71 3.87
CA PRO A 118 16.16 12.60 4.40
C PRO A 118 16.16 13.97 3.71
N LEU A 119 14.98 14.59 3.61
CA LEU A 119 14.79 15.97 3.15
C LEU A 119 15.27 16.28 1.72
N GLN A 120 15.48 15.25 0.89
CA GLN A 120 15.76 15.40 -0.53
C GLN A 120 14.51 15.10 -1.37
N LYS A 121 14.40 15.76 -2.53
CA LYS A 121 13.41 15.45 -3.55
C LYS A 121 13.95 14.36 -4.46
N TYR A 122 13.14 13.35 -4.71
CA TYR A 122 13.44 12.28 -5.65
C TYR A 122 12.36 12.15 -6.70
N GLU A 123 12.77 11.77 -7.90
CA GLU A 123 11.87 11.44 -9.00
C GLU A 123 12.20 10.02 -9.44
N PHE A 124 11.20 9.14 -9.34
CA PHE A 124 11.32 7.73 -9.64
C PHE A 124 10.46 7.38 -10.85
N THR A 125 10.95 6.43 -11.65
CA THR A 125 10.12 5.69 -12.60
C THR A 125 9.92 4.27 -12.12
N GLY A 126 8.90 3.60 -12.61
CA GLY A 126 8.70 2.20 -12.29
C GLY A 126 7.58 1.54 -13.06
N SER A 127 7.13 0.42 -12.53
CA SER A 127 5.98 -0.33 -13.04
C SER A 127 5.11 -0.86 -11.92
N MET A 128 3.85 -1.13 -12.25
CA MET A 128 2.88 -1.74 -11.34
C MET A 128 2.30 -3.00 -11.95
N LYS A 129 1.99 -3.97 -11.11
CA LYS A 129 1.29 -5.20 -11.49
C LYS A 129 0.03 -5.34 -10.65
N PHE A 130 -1.08 -5.68 -11.29
CA PHE A 130 -2.30 -6.14 -10.63
C PHE A 130 -2.55 -7.58 -11.04
N MET A 131 -2.81 -8.46 -10.07
CA MET A 131 -3.26 -9.82 -10.33
C MET A 131 -4.71 -9.95 -9.88
N ASN A 132 -5.58 -10.32 -10.83
CA ASN A 132 -6.94 -10.71 -10.53
C ASN A 132 -6.93 -12.11 -9.92
N LEU A 133 -7.40 -12.24 -8.69
CA LEU A 133 -7.43 -13.48 -7.92
C LEU A 133 -8.53 -14.43 -8.38
N GLU A 134 -9.56 -13.96 -9.08
CA GLU A 134 -10.60 -14.82 -9.65
C GLU A 134 -10.13 -15.49 -10.95
N THR A 135 -9.52 -14.71 -11.85
CA THR A 135 -9.16 -15.16 -13.20
C THR A 135 -7.68 -15.55 -13.35
N GLY A 136 -6.82 -15.11 -12.42
CA GLY A 136 -5.37 -15.23 -12.53
C GLY A 136 -4.74 -14.28 -13.54
N ASN A 137 -5.52 -13.37 -14.15
CA ASN A 137 -4.99 -12.43 -15.13
C ASN A 137 -4.06 -11.40 -14.46
N ILE A 138 -2.98 -11.02 -15.16
CA ILE A 138 -2.01 -10.04 -14.68
C ILE A 138 -2.02 -8.82 -15.59
N ILE A 139 -2.41 -7.67 -15.04
CA ILE A 139 -2.30 -6.37 -15.69
C ILE A 139 -0.97 -5.76 -15.31
N LYS A 140 -0.24 -5.25 -16.32
CA LYS A 140 1.03 -4.54 -16.13
C LYS A 140 0.89 -3.09 -16.58
N ILE A 141 1.10 -2.16 -15.65
CA ILE A 141 1.14 -0.72 -15.93
C ILE A 141 2.60 -0.28 -15.92
N GLN A 142 3.10 0.13 -17.08
CA GLN A 142 4.49 0.57 -17.26
C GLN A 142 4.60 2.09 -17.24
N ASN A 143 5.79 2.59 -16.93
CA ASN A 143 6.18 4.00 -16.94
C ASN A 143 5.33 4.85 -15.98
N ILE A 144 5.09 4.34 -14.77
CA ILE A 144 4.56 5.16 -13.69
C ILE A 144 5.67 6.03 -13.12
N LYS A 145 5.34 7.24 -12.70
CA LYS A 145 6.27 8.20 -12.10
C LYS A 145 5.87 8.53 -10.68
N PHE A 146 6.86 8.68 -9.82
CA PHE A 146 6.67 9.05 -8.43
C PHE A 146 7.64 10.14 -8.00
N ASP A 147 7.08 11.32 -7.71
CA ASP A 147 7.80 12.43 -7.10
C ASP A 147 7.68 12.31 -5.58
N PHE A 148 8.80 12.13 -4.89
CA PHE A 148 8.83 11.96 -3.43
C PHE A 148 9.63 13.07 -2.76
N GLU A 149 9.08 13.64 -1.69
CA GLU A 149 9.76 14.59 -0.82
C GLU A 149 9.31 14.41 0.64
N GLN A 150 10.25 14.09 1.53
CA GLN A 150 10.03 14.26 2.96
C GLN A 150 10.17 15.75 3.31
N THR A 151 9.13 16.34 3.88
CA THR A 151 9.09 17.80 4.13
C THR A 151 9.49 18.18 5.56
N ASN A 152 9.35 17.27 6.52
CA ASN A 152 9.67 17.52 7.92
C ASN A 152 10.95 16.82 8.37
N ASN A 153 11.72 17.54 9.20
CA ASN A 153 12.90 16.99 9.85
C ASN A 153 12.47 16.14 11.04
N ILE A 154 12.48 14.83 10.87
CA ILE A 154 12.22 13.85 11.94
C ILE A 154 13.57 13.41 12.50
N GLY A 155 13.78 13.59 13.81
CA GLY A 155 14.90 13.02 14.53
C GLY A 155 14.49 11.88 15.46
N VAL A 156 15.45 11.24 16.10
CA VAL A 156 15.22 10.11 17.03
C VAL A 156 14.25 10.48 18.16
N LYS A 157 14.34 11.71 18.66
CA LYS A 157 13.44 12.24 19.70
C LYS A 157 11.97 12.34 19.25
N ASP A 158 11.75 12.39 17.94
CA ASP A 158 10.44 12.57 17.30
C ASP A 158 9.83 11.21 16.92
N ILE A 159 10.44 10.08 17.32
CA ILE A 159 9.90 8.75 17.09
C ILE A 159 8.84 8.42 18.14
N PHE A 160 7.60 8.77 17.83
CA PHE A 160 6.43 8.37 18.59
C PHE A 160 5.67 7.22 17.92
N GLN A 161 4.56 6.80 18.54
CA GLN A 161 3.78 5.63 18.11
C GLN A 161 3.38 5.65 16.64
N LYS A 162 3.04 6.83 16.12
CA LYS A 162 2.62 6.98 14.72
C LYS A 162 3.79 6.65 13.78
N VAL A 163 4.98 7.22 14.03
CA VAL A 163 6.18 6.99 13.21
C VAL A 163 6.56 5.50 13.21
N LEU A 164 6.44 4.83 14.35
CA LEU A 164 6.68 3.38 14.45
C LEU A 164 5.66 2.55 13.67
N LYS A 165 4.38 2.94 13.74
CA LYS A 165 3.32 2.31 12.93
C LYS A 165 3.55 2.55 11.45
N ASP A 166 3.88 3.79 11.06
CA ASP A 166 4.19 4.15 9.67
C ASP A 166 5.42 3.36 9.18
N PHE A 167 6.44 3.15 10.01
CA PHE A 167 7.59 2.31 9.66
C PHE A 167 7.19 0.85 9.42
N LEU A 168 6.42 0.27 10.34
CA LEU A 168 5.88 -1.09 10.20
C LEU A 168 4.99 -1.22 8.94
N ASP A 169 4.22 -0.18 8.64
CA ASP A 169 3.35 -0.11 7.46
C ASP A 169 4.17 -0.02 6.17
N TYR A 170 4.97 1.02 6.00
CA TYR A 170 5.71 1.25 4.75
C TYR A 170 6.78 0.21 4.51
N SER A 171 7.41 -0.36 5.54
CA SER A 171 8.52 -1.30 5.33
C SER A 171 8.04 -2.74 5.17
N PHE A 172 6.89 -3.09 5.77
CA PHE A 172 6.46 -4.48 5.87
C PHE A 172 4.96 -4.74 5.66
N ASN A 173 4.14 -3.68 5.57
CA ASN A 173 2.68 -3.71 5.61
C ASN A 173 2.13 -4.36 6.91
N TYR A 174 2.85 -4.17 8.02
CA TYR A 174 2.51 -4.78 9.31
C TYR A 174 1.56 -3.95 10.15
N ALA A 175 1.16 -2.74 9.76
CA ALA A 175 0.23 -1.88 10.52
C ALA A 175 -1.14 -1.70 9.84
N SER A 176 -1.38 -2.46 8.78
CA SER A 176 -2.53 -2.31 7.91
C SER A 176 -3.72 -3.09 8.49
N ASP A 177 -4.54 -2.45 9.33
CA ASP A 177 -5.82 -3.01 9.83
C ASP A 177 -6.84 -3.07 8.68
N ASN A 178 -6.55 -3.95 7.71
CA ASN A 178 -7.20 -3.94 6.41
C ASN A 178 -8.41 -4.85 6.45
N ASP A 179 -9.55 -4.28 6.84
CA ASP A 179 -10.87 -4.79 6.43
C ASP A 179 -11.19 -4.40 4.96
N GLU A 180 -10.22 -3.81 4.24
CA GLU A 180 -10.30 -3.35 2.84
C GLU A 180 -9.24 -4.09 1.97
N SER A 181 -9.41 -4.09 0.64
CA SER A 181 -8.81 -4.97 -0.38
C SER A 181 -7.40 -5.54 -0.14
N LEU A 182 -7.13 -6.73 -0.71
CA LEU A 182 -5.80 -7.33 -0.76
C LEU A 182 -4.78 -6.57 -1.62
N THR A 183 -5.18 -5.50 -2.31
CA THR A 183 -4.27 -4.58 -3.04
C THR A 183 -3.19 -3.93 -2.17
N TRP A 184 -3.26 -4.12 -0.85
CA TRP A 184 -2.29 -3.67 0.14
C TRP A 184 -1.38 -4.77 0.67
N ALA A 185 -1.71 -6.05 0.43
CA ALA A 185 -0.98 -7.17 0.99
C ALA A 185 0.39 -7.35 0.29
N ARG A 186 1.45 -7.37 1.07
CA ARG A 186 2.83 -7.61 0.61
C ARG A 186 2.95 -8.94 -0.15
N PHE A 187 3.75 -8.93 -1.22
CA PHE A 187 4.12 -10.06 -2.07
C PHE A 187 5.36 -10.82 -1.59
N ASP A 188 5.72 -10.68 -0.32
CA ASP A 188 6.80 -11.48 0.23
C ASP A 188 6.28 -12.90 0.41
N ALA A 189 6.77 -13.78 -0.45
CA ALA A 189 6.44 -15.18 -0.44
C ALA A 189 6.90 -15.83 0.88
N PHE A 190 5.95 -16.17 1.74
CA PHE A 190 6.20 -17.11 2.83
C PHE A 190 5.50 -18.41 2.48
N PRO A 191 6.19 -19.47 2.05
CA PRO A 191 5.54 -20.71 1.63
C PRO A 191 4.90 -21.42 2.84
N MET A 192 3.69 -20.98 3.20
CA MET A 192 2.98 -21.43 4.40
C MET A 192 1.59 -21.99 4.11
N VAL A 193 1.17 -22.03 2.83
CA VAL A 193 -0.12 -22.59 2.41
C VAL A 193 -0.38 -23.96 3.07
N LYS A 194 0.59 -24.87 3.00
CA LYS A 194 0.40 -26.25 3.44
C LYS A 194 0.29 -26.40 4.98
N PRO A 195 1.21 -25.88 5.81
CA PRO A 195 1.08 -25.95 7.27
C PRO A 195 -0.20 -25.30 7.82
N ILE A 196 -0.66 -24.19 7.23
CA ILE A 196 -1.91 -23.51 7.62
C ILE A 196 -3.13 -24.38 7.30
N MET A 197 -3.18 -24.99 6.12
CA MET A 197 -4.26 -25.91 5.73
C MET A 197 -4.31 -27.18 6.57
N GLU A 198 -3.15 -27.69 6.98
CA GLU A 198 -3.02 -28.92 7.78
C GLU A 198 -3.29 -28.68 9.27
N GLY A 199 -3.55 -27.42 9.67
CA GLY A 199 -3.88 -27.04 11.04
C GLY A 199 -2.69 -27.05 11.99
N ASN A 200 -1.45 -27.02 11.47
CA ASN A 200 -0.24 -26.99 12.30
C ASN A 200 0.10 -25.56 12.73
N LEU A 201 -0.76 -24.97 13.56
CA LEU A 201 -0.69 -23.55 13.94
C LEU A 201 0.61 -23.19 14.67
N GLU A 202 1.12 -24.08 15.52
CA GLU A 202 2.34 -23.84 16.31
C GLU A 202 3.58 -23.72 15.41
N GLU A 203 3.77 -24.67 14.48
CA GLU A 203 4.86 -24.61 13.49
C GLU A 203 4.75 -23.35 12.60
N CYS A 204 3.52 -22.96 12.24
CA CYS A 204 3.31 -21.74 11.46
C CYS A 204 3.67 -20.47 12.23
N ILE A 205 3.34 -20.41 13.53
CA ILE A 205 3.67 -19.26 14.39
C ILE A 205 5.19 -19.12 14.51
N GLU A 206 5.89 -20.21 14.83
CA GLU A 206 7.36 -20.19 14.94
C GLU A 206 8.03 -19.76 13.62
N TYR A 207 7.55 -20.29 12.50
CA TYR A 207 8.03 -19.90 11.18
C TYR A 207 7.76 -18.42 10.91
N MET A 208 6.55 -17.95 11.16
CA MET A 208 6.19 -16.55 10.96
C MET A 208 7.02 -15.59 11.79
N GLU A 209 7.21 -15.88 13.08
CA GLU A 209 8.07 -15.07 13.95
C GLU A 209 9.49 -14.99 13.39
N TYR A 210 10.06 -16.10 12.90
CA TYR A 210 11.39 -16.10 12.30
C TYR A 210 11.52 -15.12 11.11
N TYR A 211 10.50 -15.03 10.26
CA TYR A 211 10.54 -14.14 9.08
C TYR A 211 10.10 -12.71 9.37
N MET A 212 9.18 -12.50 10.31
CA MET A 212 8.72 -11.17 10.72
C MET A 212 9.77 -10.44 11.52
N ASN A 213 10.59 -11.15 12.29
CA ASN A 213 11.76 -10.57 12.90
C ASN A 213 12.76 -10.23 11.78
N PRO A 214 13.10 -8.94 11.59
CA PRO A 214 14.06 -8.58 10.57
C PRO A 214 15.38 -9.30 10.92
N VAL A 215 15.80 -10.24 10.05
CA VAL A 215 17.17 -10.74 10.10
C VAL A 215 18.04 -9.49 10.04
N THR A 216 18.98 -9.35 10.98
CA THR A 216 19.86 -8.18 11.20
C THR A 216 20.54 -7.59 9.96
N TYR A 217 20.37 -8.21 8.78
CA TYR A 217 20.97 -7.89 7.51
C TYR A 217 20.00 -7.43 6.39
N LYS A 218 18.69 -7.27 6.65
CA LYS A 218 17.69 -7.04 5.57
C LYS A 218 16.55 -6.04 5.85
N GLY A 219 16.65 -5.11 6.80
CA GLY A 219 15.54 -4.14 6.94
C GLY A 219 15.53 -3.19 8.11
N SER A 220 16.65 -2.94 8.78
CA SER A 220 16.72 -1.86 9.77
C SER A 220 17.52 -0.72 9.17
N ILE A 221 16.82 0.19 8.50
CA ILE A 221 17.39 1.44 7.98
C ILE A 221 18.14 2.15 9.12
N TYR A 222 17.49 2.29 10.27
CA TYR A 222 18.05 2.87 11.48
C TYR A 222 17.88 1.89 12.64
N LYS A 223 18.85 1.89 13.55
CA LYS A 223 18.86 1.07 14.77
C LYS A 223 17.65 1.34 15.65
N GLU A 224 17.19 2.60 15.66
CA GLU A 224 15.97 3.05 16.34
C GLU A 224 14.71 2.30 15.91
N TYR A 225 14.72 1.68 14.73
CA TYR A 225 13.62 0.86 14.21
C TYR A 225 13.83 -0.64 14.40
N SER A 226 14.88 -1.08 15.09
CA SER A 226 15.05 -2.50 15.42
C SER A 226 13.96 -2.98 16.38
N PHE A 227 13.21 -4.01 15.99
CA PHE A 227 12.15 -4.59 16.80
C PHE A 227 12.25 -6.11 16.88
N LYS A 228 11.54 -6.68 17.86
CA LYS A 228 11.21 -8.11 17.93
C LYS A 228 9.72 -8.29 17.69
N ALA A 229 9.37 -9.21 16.79
CA ALA A 229 8.01 -9.60 16.50
C ALA A 229 7.64 -10.87 17.28
N THR A 230 6.43 -10.87 17.82
CA THR A 230 5.77 -12.04 18.42
C THR A 230 4.41 -12.22 17.79
N VAL A 231 4.09 -13.42 17.32
CA VAL A 231 2.82 -13.72 16.67
C VAL A 231 1.85 -14.26 17.70
N ASN A 232 0.80 -13.49 17.97
CA ASN A 232 -0.22 -13.82 18.96
C ASN A 232 -1.25 -14.79 18.40
N SER A 233 -1.65 -14.59 17.14
CA SER A 233 -2.59 -15.47 16.47
C SER A 233 -2.42 -15.40 14.96
N MET A 234 -2.81 -16.48 14.27
CA MET A 234 -2.89 -16.52 12.83
C MET A 234 -4.08 -17.34 12.41
N LYS A 235 -4.79 -16.87 11.39
CA LYS A 235 -5.89 -17.61 10.76
C LYS A 235 -5.85 -17.43 9.26
N ARG A 236 -6.36 -18.44 8.54
CA ARG A 236 -6.63 -18.33 7.11
C ARG A 236 -7.54 -17.12 6.85
N TYR A 237 -7.16 -16.31 5.86
CA TYR A 237 -7.98 -15.26 5.28
C TYR A 237 -8.50 -15.77 3.94
N ASP A 238 -9.79 -16.14 3.91
CA ASP A 238 -10.45 -16.62 2.70
C ASP A 238 -10.93 -15.44 1.86
N THR A 239 -10.42 -15.33 0.65
CA THR A 239 -10.78 -14.29 -0.31
C THR A 239 -12.04 -14.64 -1.09
N GLY A 240 -12.48 -15.91 -1.05
CA GLY A 240 -13.49 -16.47 -1.93
C GLY A 240 -12.98 -16.81 -3.35
N TYR A 241 -11.72 -16.48 -3.67
CA TYR A 241 -11.13 -16.58 -5.00
C TYR A 241 -9.81 -17.36 -4.97
N ASN A 242 -9.54 -18.15 -6.01
CA ASN A 242 -8.36 -19.01 -6.18
C ASN A 242 -7.94 -19.83 -4.94
N LYS A 243 -8.46 -21.05 -4.85
CA LYS A 243 -8.19 -22.01 -3.75
C LYS A 243 -6.71 -22.32 -3.48
N ASN A 244 -5.79 -21.96 -4.39
CA ASN A 244 -4.36 -22.23 -4.29
C ASN A 244 -3.54 -21.01 -3.84
N GLN A 245 -4.14 -19.82 -3.74
CA GLN A 245 -3.50 -18.61 -3.21
C GLN A 245 -4.15 -18.28 -1.88
N GLU A 246 -3.47 -18.64 -0.80
CA GLU A 246 -4.02 -18.51 0.53
C GLU A 246 -3.39 -17.30 1.22
N PHE A 247 -4.22 -16.48 1.85
CA PHE A 247 -3.80 -15.35 2.64
C PHE A 247 -3.94 -15.70 4.12
N ALA A 248 -3.18 -15.05 4.98
CA ALA A 248 -3.28 -15.18 6.42
C ALA A 248 -3.61 -13.83 7.04
N LYS A 249 -4.56 -13.81 7.98
CA LYS A 249 -4.74 -12.68 8.91
C LYS A 249 -3.90 -12.99 10.15
N VAL A 250 -2.96 -12.10 10.44
CA VAL A 250 -1.93 -12.26 11.49
C VAL A 250 -2.14 -11.18 12.53
N GLU A 251 -2.20 -11.58 13.80
CA GLU A 251 -2.15 -10.68 14.93
C GLU A 251 -0.78 -10.80 15.58
N ALA A 252 -0.05 -9.69 15.65
CA ALA A 252 1.32 -9.68 16.13
C ALA A 252 1.61 -8.48 17.04
N GLU A 253 2.59 -8.66 17.90
CA GLU A 253 3.20 -7.65 18.75
C GLU A 253 4.61 -7.32 18.24
N PHE A 254 4.94 -6.04 18.15
CA PHE A 254 6.24 -5.54 17.76
C PHE A 254 6.86 -4.74 18.91
N GLN A 255 7.88 -5.30 19.54
CA GLN A 255 8.64 -4.67 20.60
C GLN A 255 9.88 -3.99 20.02
N PHE A 256 9.85 -2.66 19.90
CA PHE A 256 11.02 -1.87 19.52
C PHE A 256 12.06 -1.93 20.64
N THR A 257 13.30 -2.23 20.27
CA THR A 257 14.37 -2.63 21.19
C THR A 257 15.37 -1.53 21.52
N ASP A 258 15.43 -0.47 20.71
CA ASP A 258 16.31 0.66 21.02
C ASP A 258 15.83 1.39 22.29
N PRO A 259 16.70 1.62 23.29
CA PRO A 259 16.32 2.26 24.54
C PRO A 259 15.70 3.65 24.38
N LYS A 260 16.02 4.39 23.30
CA LYS A 260 15.47 5.72 23.03
C LYS A 260 14.02 5.66 22.52
N VAL A 261 13.59 4.50 22.03
CA VAL A 261 12.33 4.31 21.29
C VAL A 261 11.48 3.16 21.84
N SER A 262 11.96 2.46 22.88
CA SER A 262 11.38 1.25 23.46
C SER A 262 9.86 1.34 23.66
N LYS A 263 9.13 0.72 22.72
CA LYS A 263 7.68 0.77 22.64
C LYS A 263 7.14 -0.52 22.05
N ILE A 264 5.93 -0.87 22.45
CA ILE A 264 5.20 -2.02 21.94
C ILE A 264 4.10 -1.53 21.01
N ILE A 265 4.04 -2.10 19.80
CA ILE A 265 2.98 -1.88 18.82
C ILE A 265 2.26 -3.20 18.59
N ASN A 266 0.96 -3.23 18.85
CA ASN A 266 0.11 -4.34 18.45
C ASN A 266 -0.48 -4.05 17.08
N SER A 267 -0.57 -5.09 16.24
CA SER A 267 -1.15 -4.97 14.92
C SER A 267 -1.90 -6.21 14.47
N ASN A 268 -2.80 -5.99 13.52
CA ASN A 268 -3.57 -7.01 12.80
C ASN A 268 -3.45 -6.70 11.31
N PHE A 269 -2.97 -7.63 10.50
CA PHE A 269 -2.75 -7.41 9.07
C PHE A 269 -2.99 -8.67 8.25
N VAL A 270 -3.18 -8.51 6.94
CA VAL A 270 -3.35 -9.61 5.99
C VAL A 270 -2.09 -9.72 5.12
N MET A 271 -1.63 -10.93 4.90
CA MET A 271 -0.46 -11.20 4.05
C MET A 271 -0.67 -12.40 3.14
N CYS A 272 0.03 -12.42 2.01
CA CYS A 272 0.05 -13.57 1.12
C CYS A 272 0.91 -14.70 1.71
N THR A 273 0.48 -15.95 1.56
CA THR A 273 1.21 -17.15 2.03
C THR A 273 1.81 -17.96 0.89
N SER A 274 1.91 -17.39 -0.31
CA SER A 274 2.54 -18.02 -1.46
C SER A 274 3.32 -17.01 -2.31
N ASP A 275 4.27 -17.53 -3.08
CA ASP A 275 4.99 -16.75 -4.07
C ASP A 275 4.10 -16.47 -5.28
N LEU A 276 3.83 -15.19 -5.52
CA LEU A 276 3.03 -14.71 -6.64
C LEU A 276 3.89 -14.15 -7.79
N SER A 277 5.21 -14.34 -7.75
CA SER A 277 6.16 -13.85 -8.76
C SER A 277 6.20 -14.68 -10.06
N LYS A 278 5.35 -15.71 -10.19
CA LYS A 278 5.26 -16.59 -11.37
C LYS A 278 4.24 -16.12 -12.39
#